data_AF-A0A2G8KJW8-F1
#
_entry.id   AF-A0A2G8KJW8-F1
#
_cell.length_a   1.000
_cell.length_b   1.000
_cell.length_c   1.000
_cell.angle_alpha   90.00
_cell.angle_beta   90.00
_cell.angle_gamma   90.00
#
_symmetry.space_group_name_H-M   'P 1'
#
loop_
_entity.id
_entity.type
_entity.pdbx_description
1 polymer ?
#
loop_
_entity_poly.entity_id
_entity_poly.type
_entity_poly.pdbx_seq_one_letter_code
_entity_poly.pdbx_strand_id
1 'polypeptide(L)'
;MVWQEDVEIIVMLVDKDGTEQPSKDTQYWPDRVKTSEEYCDITVLLMESTSFRTHTVRKMNVLKGNERVHTVRQYEIPCWKYGGVPSEPADLICVIKQIKNHQNGGKHLLVHCSNGVGATGAFIGLYDLMDVIKTKKEVCVFHVIEGMRTDRVNMVLTKLQYLFIFDALLEAMLSPDSQMSCDQLKKLDLSAMKAKCKKEFQHLQETTKHQEDLATLAGNSSENNHRNRFPDLLPADKFRPVLKSPGNLFGSNDYINATFAKDISQRGFIMTQTPLSSTVEDVWRLVFDYNCTSILMLNTVDDSDESVTVYWPIGHNAAFSHGLMTVICKKIDESDVFTGDSLKSNIKELSNGVGLSAVYVTVISELERIEKEGAVDVFRTLHRLRKQCPHAVQTQDEYLLCYELLRDHLNNPEEYAVVF
;
A
#
# COMPACT_ATOMS: atom_id res chain seq x y z
N MET A 1 -27.24 -25.56 4.20
CA MET A 1 -27.22 -24.08 4.33
C MET A 1 -26.90 -23.37 3.01
N VAL A 2 -25.66 -23.36 2.50
CA VAL A 2 -25.30 -22.62 1.25
C VAL A 2 -26.26 -22.90 0.09
N TRP A 3 -26.57 -24.19 -0.14
CA TRP A 3 -27.52 -24.62 -1.16
C TRP A 3 -28.98 -24.20 -0.87
N GLN A 4 -29.44 -24.40 0.37
CA GLN A 4 -30.83 -24.18 0.77
C GLN A 4 -31.22 -22.70 0.78
N GLU A 5 -30.31 -21.83 1.22
CA GLU A 5 -30.53 -20.39 1.36
C GLU A 5 -30.15 -19.61 0.08
N ASP A 6 -29.83 -20.31 -1.01
CA ASP A 6 -29.42 -19.75 -2.31
C ASP A 6 -28.24 -18.75 -2.19
N VAL A 7 -27.25 -19.07 -1.36
CA VAL A 7 -26.11 -18.18 -1.04
C VAL A 7 -25.19 -18.06 -2.25
N GLU A 8 -25.04 -16.85 -2.79
CA GLU A 8 -24.12 -16.59 -3.90
C GLU A 8 -22.71 -16.18 -3.47
N ILE A 9 -22.60 -15.54 -2.31
CA ILE A 9 -21.34 -15.02 -1.82
C ILE A 9 -21.11 -15.51 -0.40
N ILE A 10 -19.92 -16.07 -0.18
CA ILE A 10 -19.39 -16.44 1.12
C ILE A 10 -18.26 -15.45 1.44
N VAL A 11 -18.32 -14.82 2.61
CA VAL A 11 -17.22 -14.00 3.15
C VAL A 11 -16.65 -14.77 4.34
N MET A 12 -15.43 -15.23 4.18
CA MET A 12 -14.69 -15.99 5.17
C MET A 12 -13.58 -15.12 5.76
N LEU A 13 -13.69 -14.83 7.05
CA LEU A 13 -12.80 -13.98 7.82
C LEU A 13 -11.85 -14.87 8.63
N VAL A 14 -10.62 -15.08 8.14
CA VAL A 14 -9.70 -16.13 8.64
C VAL A 14 -8.65 -15.57 9.58
N ASP A 15 -8.54 -16.07 10.80
CA ASP A 15 -7.39 -15.71 11.65
C ASP A 15 -6.11 -16.34 11.05
N LYS A 16 -5.30 -15.53 10.35
CA LYS A 16 -3.99 -15.97 9.87
C LYS A 16 -2.97 -15.58 10.93
N ASP A 17 -2.63 -16.54 11.80
CA ASP A 17 -1.42 -16.44 12.59
C ASP A 17 -0.25 -16.37 11.60
N GLY A 18 0.56 -15.31 11.61
CA GLY A 18 1.74 -15.14 10.74
C GLY A 18 2.87 -16.16 10.98
N THR A 19 2.53 -17.32 11.53
CA THR A 19 3.31 -18.54 11.69
C THR A 19 2.67 -19.59 10.80
N GLU A 20 3.41 -20.54 10.24
CA GLU A 20 2.86 -21.63 9.41
C GLU A 20 1.92 -22.61 10.16
N GLN A 21 1.31 -22.20 11.27
CA GLN A 21 0.28 -22.98 11.94
C GLN A 21 -1.05 -22.86 11.16
N PRO A 22 -1.69 -23.99 10.83
CA PRO A 22 -2.98 -23.99 10.17
C PRO A 22 -4.02 -23.23 11.00
N SER A 23 -4.90 -22.49 10.34
CA SER A 23 -6.11 -21.97 10.98
C SER A 23 -6.83 -23.12 11.70
N LYS A 24 -7.45 -22.81 12.85
CA LYS A 24 -8.32 -23.76 13.55
C LYS A 24 -9.60 -24.08 12.76
N ASP A 25 -9.90 -23.29 11.75
CA ASP A 25 -11.07 -23.46 10.90
C ASP A 25 -10.82 -24.57 9.87
N THR A 26 -11.71 -25.56 9.83
CA THR A 26 -11.62 -26.65 8.85
C THR A 26 -11.89 -26.11 7.44
N GLN A 27 -11.01 -26.44 6.50
CA GLN A 27 -11.23 -26.17 5.10
C GLN A 27 -12.46 -26.94 4.60
N TYR A 28 -13.35 -26.25 3.88
CA TYR A 28 -14.62 -26.78 3.36
C TYR A 28 -14.74 -26.62 1.83
N TRP A 29 -13.59 -26.59 1.14
CA TRP A 29 -13.50 -26.49 -0.31
C TRP A 29 -12.29 -27.28 -0.84
N PRO A 30 -12.26 -27.67 -2.13
CA PRO A 30 -11.15 -28.40 -2.73
C PRO A 30 -9.82 -27.64 -2.74
N ASP A 31 -8.71 -28.34 -2.49
CA ASP A 31 -7.36 -27.73 -2.48
C ASP A 31 -6.88 -27.21 -3.84
N ARG A 32 -7.36 -27.80 -4.94
CA ARG A 32 -6.84 -27.53 -6.29
C ARG A 32 -7.92 -27.08 -7.24
N VAL A 33 -7.59 -26.10 -8.08
CA VAL A 33 -8.47 -25.66 -9.16
C VAL A 33 -8.76 -26.83 -10.10
N LYS A 34 -10.01 -26.95 -10.55
CA LYS A 34 -10.58 -28.06 -11.33
C LYS A 34 -10.63 -29.41 -10.58
N THR A 35 -10.66 -29.38 -9.25
CA THR A 35 -10.93 -30.57 -8.42
C THR A 35 -12.19 -30.39 -7.59
N SER A 36 -12.79 -31.51 -7.20
CA SER A 36 -14.03 -31.55 -6.43
C SER A 36 -13.89 -32.33 -5.13
N GLU A 37 -14.69 -31.98 -4.15
CA GLU A 37 -14.85 -32.68 -2.89
C GLU A 37 -16.33 -32.93 -2.60
N GLU A 38 -16.62 -34.06 -1.96
CA GLU A 38 -17.97 -34.48 -1.60
C GLU A 38 -18.23 -34.28 -0.10
N TYR A 39 -19.34 -33.61 0.19
CA TYR A 39 -19.85 -33.32 1.51
C TYR A 39 -21.27 -33.89 1.60
N CYS A 40 -21.37 -35.18 1.93
CA CYS A 40 -22.63 -35.93 1.89
C CYS A 40 -23.26 -35.93 0.49
N ASP A 41 -24.43 -35.29 0.32
CA ASP A 41 -25.16 -35.17 -0.95
C ASP A 41 -24.75 -33.95 -1.79
N ILE A 42 -23.77 -33.17 -1.30
CA ILE A 42 -23.26 -31.97 -1.95
C ILE A 42 -21.88 -32.23 -2.54
N THR A 43 -21.69 -31.91 -3.81
CA THR A 43 -20.38 -31.88 -4.46
C THR A 43 -19.94 -30.44 -4.67
N VAL A 44 -18.75 -30.07 -4.21
CA VAL A 44 -18.17 -28.73 -4.41
C VAL A 44 -17.00 -28.85 -5.37
N LEU A 45 -17.06 -28.13 -6.50
CA LEU A 45 -16.04 -28.07 -7.53
C LEU A 45 -15.39 -26.68 -7.54
N LEU A 46 -14.07 -26.61 -7.35
CA LEU A 46 -13.32 -25.35 -7.41
C LEU A 46 -13.00 -25.00 -8.88
N MET A 47 -13.56 -23.90 -9.38
CA MET A 47 -13.43 -23.49 -10.78
C MET A 47 -12.26 -22.53 -11.02
N GLU A 48 -12.15 -21.51 -10.16
CA GLU A 48 -11.16 -20.44 -10.26
C GLU A 48 -10.71 -20.05 -8.85
N SER A 49 -9.45 -19.68 -8.68
CA SER A 49 -8.91 -19.14 -7.44
C SER A 49 -7.93 -18.02 -7.78
N THR A 50 -8.24 -16.81 -7.35
CA THR A 50 -7.42 -15.62 -7.57
C THR A 50 -6.99 -15.06 -6.22
N SER A 51 -5.69 -14.99 -5.97
CA SER A 51 -5.15 -14.41 -4.74
C SER A 51 -4.76 -12.96 -4.97
N PHE A 52 -5.45 -12.07 -4.26
CA PHE A 52 -5.07 -10.67 -4.12
C PHE A 52 -4.24 -10.48 -2.85
N ARG A 53 -3.67 -9.29 -2.68
CA ARG A 53 -2.93 -8.96 -1.47
C ARG A 53 -3.81 -9.00 -0.22
N THR A 54 -5.01 -8.45 -0.32
CA THR A 54 -5.91 -8.24 0.83
C THR A 54 -6.89 -9.37 1.05
N HIS A 55 -7.06 -10.27 0.07
CA HIS A 55 -8.03 -11.37 0.12
C HIS A 55 -7.79 -12.38 -1.00
N THR A 56 -8.36 -13.57 -0.90
CA THR A 56 -8.42 -14.56 -1.98
C THR A 56 -9.87 -14.72 -2.42
N VAL A 57 -10.12 -14.73 -3.73
CA VAL A 57 -11.44 -14.99 -4.31
C VAL A 57 -11.44 -16.37 -4.96
N ARG A 58 -12.37 -17.23 -4.54
CA ARG A 58 -12.62 -18.53 -5.15
C ARG A 58 -13.98 -18.55 -5.80
N LYS A 59 -14.07 -19.11 -7.00
CA LYS A 59 -15.35 -19.42 -7.66
C LYS A 59 -15.56 -20.92 -7.63
N MET A 60 -16.68 -21.33 -7.06
CA MET A 60 -17.00 -22.73 -6.85
C MET A 60 -18.37 -23.04 -7.44
N ASN A 61 -18.52 -24.24 -7.98
CA ASN A 61 -19.81 -24.80 -8.34
C ASN A 61 -20.22 -25.80 -7.27
N VAL A 62 -21.37 -25.58 -6.66
CA VAL A 62 -22.00 -26.48 -5.70
C VAL A 62 -23.08 -27.25 -6.45
N LEU A 63 -23.08 -28.57 -6.32
CA LEU A 63 -24.05 -29.47 -6.94
C LEU A 63 -24.70 -30.33 -5.87
N LYS A 64 -25.98 -30.64 -6.04
CA LYS A 64 -26.72 -31.59 -5.20
C LYS A 64 -27.34 -32.67 -6.08
N GLY A 65 -26.75 -33.86 -6.11
CA GLY A 65 -27.17 -34.92 -7.05
C GLY A 65 -27.23 -34.44 -8.51
N ASN A 66 -28.33 -34.73 -9.20
CA ASN A 66 -28.58 -34.33 -10.60
C ASN A 66 -29.42 -33.02 -10.72
N GLU A 67 -29.45 -32.19 -9.68
CA GLU A 67 -30.18 -30.91 -9.70
C GLU A 67 -29.43 -29.83 -10.52
N ARG A 68 -29.69 -28.54 -10.21
CA ARG A 68 -29.04 -27.38 -10.84
C ARG A 68 -27.57 -27.25 -10.42
N VAL A 69 -26.80 -26.44 -11.16
CA VAL A 69 -25.47 -25.99 -10.69
C VAL A 69 -25.65 -24.66 -9.98
N HIS A 70 -25.18 -24.59 -8.73
CA HIS A 70 -25.21 -23.35 -7.94
C HIS A 70 -23.81 -22.76 -7.83
N THR A 71 -23.55 -21.66 -8.52
CA THR A 71 -22.23 -21.00 -8.50
C THR A 71 -22.11 -20.06 -7.30
N VAL A 72 -21.05 -20.24 -6.51
CA VAL A 72 -20.75 -19.48 -5.30
C VAL A 72 -19.39 -18.82 -5.42
N ARG A 73 -19.27 -17.56 -5.01
CA ARG A 73 -17.98 -16.88 -4.82
C ARG A 73 -17.62 -16.80 -3.35
N GLN A 74 -16.45 -17.30 -2.98
CA GLN A 74 -15.93 -17.18 -1.63
C GLN A 74 -14.82 -16.13 -1.60
N TYR A 75 -14.95 -15.14 -0.72
CA TYR A 75 -13.95 -14.15 -0.38
C TYR A 75 -13.30 -14.57 0.93
N GLU A 76 -12.06 -15.06 0.88
CA GLU A 76 -11.24 -15.31 2.05
C GLU A 76 -10.44 -14.07 2.38
N ILE A 77 -10.77 -13.40 3.49
CA ILE A 77 -10.10 -12.21 3.96
C ILE A 77 -9.29 -12.59 5.20
N PRO A 78 -7.95 -12.43 5.18
CA PRO A 78 -7.12 -12.61 6.35
C PRO A 78 -7.53 -11.60 7.43
N CYS A 79 -8.01 -12.14 8.54
CA CYS A 79 -8.30 -11.46 9.79
C CYS A 79 -7.10 -11.46 10.73
N TRP A 80 -7.16 -10.50 11.64
CA TRP A 80 -6.05 -10.11 12.49
C TRP A 80 -6.24 -10.71 13.88
N LYS A 81 -5.24 -11.50 14.31
CA LYS A 81 -5.02 -12.12 15.63
C LYS A 81 -6.14 -11.94 16.66
N TYR A 82 -6.77 -13.03 17.12
CA TYR A 82 -7.45 -13.14 18.42
C TYR A 82 -8.21 -11.87 18.91
N GLY A 83 -9.06 -11.29 18.06
CA GLY A 83 -9.84 -10.09 18.38
C GLY A 83 -9.26 -8.75 17.91
N GLY A 84 -8.23 -8.80 17.04
CA GLY A 84 -7.67 -7.67 16.32
C GLY A 84 -8.54 -7.18 15.17
N VAL A 85 -8.01 -6.22 14.43
CA VAL A 85 -8.65 -5.44 13.36
C VAL A 85 -7.67 -5.16 12.23
N PRO A 86 -8.10 -4.79 11.01
CA PRO A 86 -7.18 -4.45 9.95
C PRO A 86 -6.24 -3.33 10.34
N SER A 87 -4.96 -3.51 9.99
CA SER A 87 -3.98 -2.43 10.06
C SER A 87 -4.37 -1.27 9.15
N GLU A 88 -5.06 -1.57 8.03
CA GLU A 88 -5.51 -0.58 7.06
C GLU A 88 -7.02 -0.73 6.80
N PRO A 89 -7.86 0.20 7.28
CA PRO A 89 -9.30 0.15 7.05
C PRO A 89 -9.67 0.15 5.56
N ALA A 90 -8.91 0.84 4.73
CA ALA A 90 -9.09 0.92 3.28
C ALA A 90 -9.09 -0.46 2.61
N ASP A 91 -8.34 -1.43 3.14
CA ASP A 91 -8.25 -2.79 2.60
C ASP A 91 -9.60 -3.50 2.71
N LEU A 92 -10.27 -3.39 3.87
CA LEU A 92 -11.59 -3.97 4.07
C LEU A 92 -12.69 -3.23 3.28
N ILE A 93 -12.62 -1.89 3.25
CA ILE A 93 -13.55 -1.04 2.48
C ILE A 93 -13.55 -1.42 1.00
N CYS A 94 -12.36 -1.67 0.43
CA CYS A 94 -12.19 -2.08 -0.96
C CYS A 94 -12.86 -3.42 -1.25
N VAL A 95 -12.66 -4.41 -0.38
CA VAL A 95 -13.29 -5.73 -0.53
C VAL A 95 -14.81 -5.63 -0.37
N ILE A 96 -15.31 -4.80 0.55
CA ILE A 96 -16.76 -4.54 0.68
C ILE A 96 -17.33 -3.91 -0.60
N LYS A 97 -16.67 -2.89 -1.17
CA LYS A 97 -17.08 -2.29 -2.46
C LYS A 97 -17.13 -3.36 -3.56
N GLN A 98 -16.12 -4.22 -3.65
CA GLN A 98 -16.07 -5.31 -4.61
C GLN A 98 -17.21 -6.31 -4.41
N ILE A 99 -17.50 -6.73 -3.18
CA ILE A 99 -18.61 -7.64 -2.86
C ILE A 99 -19.95 -7.02 -3.24
N LYS A 100 -20.19 -5.75 -2.87
CA LYS A 100 -21.43 -5.03 -3.22
C LYS A 100 -21.62 -4.94 -4.74
N ASN A 101 -20.55 -4.74 -5.51
CA ASN A 101 -20.61 -4.72 -6.98
C ASN A 101 -20.93 -6.09 -7.60
N HIS A 102 -20.61 -7.19 -6.92
CA HIS A 102 -20.89 -8.55 -7.39
C HIS A 102 -22.22 -9.12 -6.88
N GLN A 103 -22.86 -8.47 -5.91
CA GLN A 103 -24.16 -8.90 -5.41
C GLN A 103 -25.25 -8.57 -6.42
N ASN A 104 -25.95 -9.61 -6.88
CA ASN A 104 -27.24 -9.45 -7.54
C ASN A 104 -28.30 -9.33 -6.46
N GLY A 105 -29.00 -8.19 -6.41
CA GLY A 105 -30.02 -7.94 -5.40
C GLY A 105 -31.02 -9.10 -5.29
N GLY A 106 -31.23 -9.61 -4.08
CA GLY A 106 -32.20 -10.69 -3.79
C GLY A 106 -31.63 -12.00 -3.25
N LYS A 107 -30.31 -12.15 -3.12
CA LYS A 107 -29.67 -13.38 -2.61
C LYS A 107 -28.86 -13.16 -1.34
N HIS A 108 -28.82 -14.19 -0.50
CA HIS A 108 -28.19 -14.12 0.81
C HIS A 108 -26.65 -14.07 0.73
N LEU A 109 -26.06 -13.24 1.58
CA LEU A 109 -24.63 -13.19 1.86
C LEU A 109 -24.34 -14.04 3.11
N LEU A 110 -23.46 -15.03 3.00
CA LEU A 110 -23.01 -15.80 4.16
C LEU A 110 -21.68 -15.21 4.65
N VAL A 111 -21.64 -14.67 5.86
CA VAL A 111 -20.41 -14.14 6.48
C VAL A 111 -20.06 -14.99 7.69
N HIS A 112 -18.83 -15.46 7.79
CA HIS A 112 -18.35 -16.20 8.96
C HIS A 112 -16.88 -15.93 9.28
N CYS A 113 -16.54 -16.18 10.54
CA CYS A 113 -15.20 -16.28 11.11
C CYS A 113 -15.23 -17.45 12.10
N SER A 114 -14.16 -17.68 12.86
CA SER A 114 -14.10 -18.82 13.79
C SER A 114 -15.28 -18.93 14.79
N ASN A 115 -15.76 -17.82 15.36
CA ASN A 115 -16.93 -17.82 16.27
C ASN A 115 -18.21 -17.22 15.66
N GLY A 116 -18.12 -16.69 14.44
CA GLY A 116 -19.24 -16.05 13.74
C GLY A 116 -19.82 -14.83 14.46
N VAL A 117 -19.07 -14.11 15.32
CA VAL A 117 -19.56 -12.90 16.01
C VAL A 117 -18.59 -11.72 16.02
N GLY A 118 -17.28 -11.96 16.16
CA GLY A 118 -16.28 -10.90 16.30
C GLY A 118 -16.02 -10.16 14.98
N ALA A 119 -15.10 -10.68 14.18
CA ALA A 119 -14.79 -10.13 12.86
C ALA A 119 -16.02 -10.15 11.94
N THR A 120 -16.87 -11.19 12.04
CA THR A 120 -18.16 -11.27 11.33
C THR A 120 -19.05 -10.06 11.64
N GLY A 121 -19.17 -9.68 12.92
CA GLY A 121 -19.95 -8.50 13.30
C GLY A 121 -19.32 -7.20 12.82
N ALA A 122 -17.99 -7.07 12.88
CA ALA A 122 -17.32 -5.89 12.36
C ALA A 122 -17.51 -5.72 10.85
N PHE A 123 -17.41 -6.82 10.09
CA PHE A 123 -17.66 -6.82 8.65
C PHE A 123 -19.10 -6.44 8.32
N ILE A 124 -20.10 -7.12 8.92
CA ILE A 124 -21.52 -6.87 8.64
C ILE A 124 -21.89 -5.43 9.02
N GLY A 125 -21.47 -4.96 10.21
CA GLY A 125 -21.75 -3.60 10.64
C GLY A 125 -21.17 -2.57 9.67
N LEU A 126 -19.91 -2.73 9.26
CA LEU A 126 -19.30 -1.83 8.28
C LEU A 126 -19.98 -1.93 6.90
N TYR A 127 -20.35 -3.14 6.46
CA TYR A 127 -21.05 -3.38 5.20
C TYR A 127 -22.36 -2.59 5.13
N ASP A 128 -23.15 -2.59 6.20
CA ASP A 128 -24.42 -1.87 6.27
C ASP A 128 -24.20 -0.36 6.40
N LEU A 129 -23.30 0.05 7.30
CA LEU A 129 -23.01 1.46 7.56
C LEU A 129 -22.46 2.17 6.32
N MET A 130 -21.73 1.47 5.45
CA MET A 130 -21.26 1.99 4.16
C MET A 130 -22.39 2.36 3.17
N ASP A 131 -23.59 1.79 3.28
CA ASP A 131 -24.75 2.22 2.50
C ASP A 131 -25.52 3.35 3.20
N VAL A 132 -25.50 3.35 4.53
CA VAL A 132 -26.06 4.44 5.34
C VAL A 132 -25.35 5.76 5.04
N ILE A 133 -24.01 5.78 5.01
CA ILE A 133 -23.24 7.02 4.78
C ILE A 133 -23.47 7.62 3.39
N LYS A 134 -23.92 6.82 2.41
CA LYS A 134 -24.24 7.30 1.06
C LYS A 134 -25.61 7.97 0.97
N THR A 135 -26.54 7.56 1.83
CA THR A 135 -27.97 7.89 1.72
C THR A 135 -28.46 8.81 2.84
N LYS A 136 -27.85 8.73 4.01
CA LYS A 136 -28.22 9.49 5.22
C LYS A 136 -27.11 10.44 5.62
N LYS A 137 -27.51 11.57 6.20
CA LYS A 137 -26.58 12.56 6.76
C LYS A 137 -26.03 12.19 8.13
N GLU A 138 -26.65 11.21 8.79
CA GLU A 138 -26.33 10.80 10.16
C GLU A 138 -26.11 9.29 10.22
N VAL A 139 -25.15 8.90 11.05
CA VAL A 139 -24.70 7.52 11.22
C VAL A 139 -24.67 7.21 12.70
N CYS A 140 -25.34 6.14 13.13
CA CYS A 140 -25.28 5.66 14.51
C CYS A 140 -24.75 4.23 14.55
N VAL A 141 -23.44 4.09 14.76
CA VAL A 141 -22.76 2.79 14.88
C VAL A 141 -23.33 1.98 16.05
N PHE A 142 -23.67 2.65 17.16
CA PHE A 142 -24.25 2.00 18.34
C PHE A 142 -25.56 1.27 18.02
N HIS A 143 -26.54 1.93 17.41
CA HIS A 143 -27.84 1.32 17.11
C HIS A 143 -27.74 0.18 16.09
N VAL A 144 -26.83 0.28 15.11
CA VAL A 144 -26.61 -0.81 14.15
C VAL A 144 -26.10 -2.06 14.88
N ILE A 145 -25.10 -1.91 15.75
CA ILE A 145 -24.54 -3.05 16.49
C ILE A 145 -25.51 -3.58 17.55
N GLU A 146 -26.30 -2.71 18.18
CA GLU A 146 -27.36 -3.11 19.11
C GLU A 146 -28.41 -3.97 18.40
N GLY A 147 -28.87 -3.56 17.22
CA GLY A 147 -29.79 -4.37 16.39
C GLY A 147 -29.16 -5.70 15.96
N MET A 148 -27.91 -5.70 15.52
CA MET A 148 -27.21 -6.97 15.21
C MET A 148 -27.14 -7.90 16.42
N ARG A 149 -27.07 -7.36 17.64
CA ARG A 149 -27.06 -8.14 18.88
C ARG A 149 -28.43 -8.69 19.29
N THR A 150 -29.53 -8.13 18.79
CA THR A 150 -30.86 -8.74 18.97
C THR A 150 -31.00 -9.99 18.10
N ASP A 151 -30.38 -10.01 16.93
CA ASP A 151 -30.44 -11.14 16.00
C ASP A 151 -29.44 -12.24 16.36
N ARG A 152 -28.24 -11.86 16.82
CA ARG A 152 -27.20 -12.79 17.27
C ARG A 152 -26.41 -12.20 18.44
N VAL A 153 -26.37 -12.90 19.56
CA VAL A 153 -25.65 -12.43 20.75
C VAL A 153 -24.17 -12.16 20.46
N ASN A 154 -23.59 -11.16 21.13
CA ASN A 154 -22.16 -10.83 21.11
C ASN A 154 -21.59 -10.36 19.74
N MET A 155 -22.42 -9.95 18.78
CA MET A 155 -21.94 -9.32 17.54
C MET A 155 -21.03 -8.12 17.85
N VAL A 156 -19.86 -8.07 17.20
CA VAL A 156 -18.72 -7.20 17.53
C VAL A 156 -18.23 -7.46 18.95
N LEU A 157 -17.18 -8.26 19.08
CA LEU A 157 -16.79 -8.87 20.35
C LEU A 157 -15.86 -7.98 21.19
N THR A 158 -14.94 -7.26 20.55
CA THR A 158 -13.89 -6.49 21.25
C THR A 158 -14.06 -4.97 21.09
N LYS A 159 -13.54 -4.21 22.05
CA LYS A 159 -13.47 -2.73 21.96
C LYS A 159 -12.70 -2.28 20.72
N LEU A 160 -11.62 -2.98 20.36
CA LEU A 160 -10.84 -2.68 19.17
C LEU A 160 -11.68 -2.82 17.89
N GLN A 161 -12.47 -3.89 17.76
CA GLN A 161 -13.39 -4.07 16.63
C GLN A 161 -14.44 -2.96 16.55
N TYR A 162 -14.97 -2.54 17.71
CA TYR A 162 -15.93 -1.44 17.76
C TYR A 162 -15.30 -0.11 17.29
N LEU A 163 -14.10 0.24 17.79
CA LEU A 163 -13.37 1.44 17.36
C LEU A 163 -13.00 1.39 15.89
N PHE A 164 -12.57 0.23 15.40
CA PHE A 164 -12.21 0.05 14.00
C PHE A 164 -13.37 0.36 13.04
N ILE A 165 -14.63 0.07 13.42
CA ILE A 165 -15.79 0.43 12.58
C ILE A 165 -15.86 1.96 12.41
N PHE A 166 -15.57 2.75 13.46
CA PHE A 166 -15.49 4.20 13.33
C PHE A 166 -14.34 4.64 12.43
N ASP A 167 -13.14 4.08 12.62
CA ASP A 167 -11.97 4.40 11.79
C ASP A 167 -12.22 4.09 10.32
N ALA A 168 -12.82 2.92 10.03
CA ALA A 168 -13.18 2.51 8.69
C ALA A 168 -14.30 3.36 8.07
N LEU A 169 -15.27 3.81 8.86
CA LEU A 169 -16.30 4.72 8.36
C LEU A 169 -15.73 6.09 8.07
N LEU A 170 -14.87 6.62 8.94
CA LEU A 170 -14.18 7.88 8.70
C LEU A 170 -13.34 7.79 7.43
N GLU A 171 -12.56 6.72 7.26
CA GLU A 171 -11.80 6.45 6.04
C GLU A 171 -12.73 6.36 4.82
N ALA A 172 -13.87 5.67 4.90
CA ALA A 172 -14.82 5.57 3.79
C ALA A 172 -15.50 6.90 3.43
N MET A 173 -15.70 7.78 4.41
CA MET A 173 -16.30 9.11 4.22
C MET A 173 -15.30 10.12 3.69
N LEU A 174 -14.05 10.03 4.13
CA LEU A 174 -12.99 10.91 3.70
C LEU A 174 -12.45 10.45 2.36
N SER A 175 -12.12 9.18 2.15
CA SER A 175 -11.43 8.76 0.94
C SER A 175 -12.29 8.90 -0.33
N PRO A 176 -11.83 9.66 -1.34
CA PRO A 176 -12.53 9.81 -2.59
C PRO A 176 -12.61 8.46 -3.32
N ASP A 177 -13.55 8.33 -4.25
CA ASP A 177 -13.57 7.20 -5.18
C ASP A 177 -12.51 7.44 -6.28
N SER A 178 -11.24 7.20 -5.91
CA SER A 178 -10.06 7.52 -6.72
C SER A 178 -9.66 6.41 -7.69
N GLN A 179 -10.08 5.17 -7.44
CA GLN A 179 -9.74 4.00 -8.23
C GLN A 179 -10.33 4.09 -9.67
N MET A 180 -9.55 3.65 -10.64
CA MET A 180 -9.94 3.56 -12.06
C MET A 180 -9.36 2.32 -12.73
N SER A 181 -9.99 1.86 -13.82
CA SER A 181 -9.44 0.78 -14.64
C SER A 181 -8.31 1.27 -15.55
N CYS A 182 -7.46 0.35 -16.01
CA CYS A 182 -6.42 0.67 -16.99
C CYS A 182 -7.00 1.32 -18.27
N ASP A 183 -8.17 0.87 -18.72
CA ASP A 183 -8.84 1.44 -19.90
C ASP A 183 -9.31 2.89 -19.67
N GLN A 184 -9.76 3.20 -18.46
CA GLN A 184 -10.13 4.57 -18.10
C GLN A 184 -8.90 5.48 -18.08
N LEU A 185 -7.78 5.00 -17.52
CA LEU A 185 -6.52 5.76 -17.49
C LEU A 185 -5.97 6.03 -18.90
N LYS A 186 -5.98 5.02 -19.79
CA LYS A 186 -5.53 5.19 -21.20
C LYS A 186 -6.31 6.26 -21.95
N LYS A 187 -7.61 6.40 -21.67
CA LYS A 187 -8.52 7.35 -22.34
C LYS A 187 -8.50 8.74 -21.71
N LEU A 188 -7.79 8.93 -20.60
CA LEU A 188 -7.78 10.18 -19.86
C LEU A 188 -6.83 11.18 -20.55
N ASP A 189 -7.42 12.25 -21.11
CA ASP A 189 -6.63 13.35 -21.67
C ASP A 189 -5.93 14.16 -20.55
N LEU A 190 -4.93 14.96 -20.94
CA LEU A 190 -4.11 15.74 -20.01
C LEU A 190 -4.94 16.75 -19.19
N SER A 191 -6.00 17.31 -19.76
CA SER A 191 -6.85 18.29 -19.07
C SER A 191 -7.72 17.65 -17.99
N ALA A 192 -8.33 16.50 -18.30
CA ALA A 192 -9.11 15.70 -17.38
C ALA A 192 -8.24 15.14 -16.25
N MET A 193 -7.03 14.69 -16.60
CA MET A 193 -6.04 14.21 -15.63
C MET A 193 -5.61 15.32 -14.67
N LYS A 194 -5.27 16.52 -15.17
CA LYS A 194 -4.97 17.69 -14.32
C LYS A 194 -6.12 18.06 -13.39
N ALA A 195 -7.37 18.01 -13.88
CA ALA A 195 -8.55 18.30 -13.07
C ALA A 195 -8.77 17.26 -11.95
N LYS A 196 -8.56 15.97 -12.25
CA LYS A 196 -8.59 14.88 -11.25
C LYS A 196 -7.48 15.07 -10.21
N CYS A 197 -6.24 15.27 -10.66
CA CYS A 197 -5.08 15.48 -9.80
C CYS A 197 -5.28 16.66 -8.84
N LYS A 198 -5.80 17.79 -9.33
CA LYS A 198 -6.09 18.95 -8.49
C LYS A 198 -7.05 18.63 -7.34
N LYS A 199 -8.14 17.91 -7.62
CA LYS A 199 -9.15 17.54 -6.60
C LYS A 199 -8.57 16.55 -5.60
N GLU A 200 -7.94 15.49 -6.09
CA GLU A 200 -7.39 14.43 -5.25
C GLU A 200 -6.23 14.93 -4.39
N PHE A 201 -5.34 15.75 -4.95
CA PHE A 201 -4.20 16.29 -4.23
C PHE A 201 -4.63 17.26 -3.12
N GLN A 202 -5.62 18.12 -3.37
CA GLN A 202 -6.22 18.95 -2.33
C GLN A 202 -6.79 18.07 -1.19
N HIS A 203 -7.53 17.03 -1.56
CA HIS A 203 -8.12 16.12 -0.61
C HIS A 203 -7.07 15.33 0.20
N LEU A 204 -5.98 14.93 -0.46
CA LEU A 204 -4.85 14.25 0.16
C LEU A 204 -4.18 15.17 1.20
N GLN A 205 -4.01 16.46 0.88
CA GLN A 205 -3.50 17.44 1.84
C GLN A 205 -4.44 17.59 3.04
N GLU A 206 -5.76 17.63 2.83
CA GLU A 206 -6.73 17.77 3.92
C GLU A 206 -6.77 16.55 4.85
N THR A 207 -6.74 15.34 4.29
CA THR A 207 -6.80 14.08 5.04
C THR A 207 -5.51 13.74 5.78
N THR A 208 -4.36 14.20 5.27
CA THR A 208 -3.05 13.93 5.90
C THR A 208 -2.63 14.99 6.92
N LYS A 209 -3.30 16.16 6.98
CA LYS A 209 -3.04 17.22 7.98
C LYS A 209 -3.18 16.78 9.43
N HIS A 210 -4.02 15.80 9.70
CA HIS A 210 -4.35 15.32 11.05
C HIS A 210 -3.68 14.00 11.41
N GLN A 211 -2.68 13.56 10.65
CA GLN A 211 -1.85 12.43 11.09
C GLN A 211 -1.23 12.78 12.44
N GLU A 212 -1.21 11.80 13.36
CA GLU A 212 -0.61 11.92 14.70
C GLU A 212 0.68 12.74 14.65
N ASP A 213 0.93 13.63 15.62
CA ASP A 213 2.14 14.45 15.70
C ASP A 213 3.40 13.56 15.61
N LEU A 214 3.87 13.30 14.40
CA LEU A 214 5.04 12.49 14.13
C LEU A 214 6.25 13.34 14.54
N ALA A 215 6.81 13.00 15.70
CA ALA A 215 7.99 13.65 16.23
C ALA A 215 9.15 13.58 15.23
N THR A 216 9.84 14.70 15.04
CA THR A 216 11.05 14.85 14.22
C THR A 216 12.22 15.34 15.09
N LEU A 217 12.29 14.86 16.34
CA LEU A 217 13.21 15.36 17.37
C LEU A 217 14.67 15.10 16.99
N ALA A 218 14.96 13.93 16.41
CA ALA A 218 16.32 13.61 15.99
C ALA A 218 16.78 14.54 14.87
N GLY A 219 15.91 14.79 13.88
CA GLY A 219 16.20 15.68 12.77
C GLY A 219 16.37 17.15 13.17
N ASN A 220 15.60 17.60 14.17
CA ASN A 220 15.63 18.98 14.70
C ASN A 220 16.74 19.23 15.74
N SER A 221 17.48 18.19 16.15
CA SER A 221 18.56 18.35 17.11
C SER A 221 19.64 19.31 16.56
N SER A 222 20.17 20.18 17.41
CA SER A 222 21.27 21.09 17.06
C SER A 222 22.50 20.36 16.54
N GLU A 223 22.71 19.11 16.96
CA GLU A 223 23.79 18.24 16.49
C GLU A 223 23.57 17.73 15.05
N ASN A 224 22.33 17.70 14.58
CA ASN A 224 21.93 17.10 13.29
C ASN A 224 21.51 18.11 12.23
N ASN A 225 21.26 19.36 12.58
CA ASN A 225 20.79 20.37 11.63
C ASN A 225 21.67 20.49 10.38
N HIS A 226 23.00 20.36 10.52
CA HIS A 226 23.95 20.43 9.41
C HIS A 226 23.99 19.18 8.52
N ARG A 227 23.28 18.10 8.90
CA ARG A 227 23.13 16.84 8.15
C ARG A 227 21.86 16.84 7.28
N ASN A 228 21.01 17.85 7.41
CA ASN A 228 19.77 18.01 6.66
C ASN A 228 19.98 18.99 5.51
N ARG A 229 19.66 18.57 4.29
CA ARG A 229 19.68 19.46 3.12
C ARG A 229 18.56 20.49 3.18
N PHE A 230 17.39 20.07 3.68
CA PHE A 230 16.20 20.91 3.85
C PHE A 230 15.71 20.81 5.31
N PRO A 231 15.79 21.91 6.09
CA PRO A 231 15.37 21.91 7.50
C PRO A 231 13.89 21.59 7.71
N ASP A 232 13.04 21.91 6.74
CA ASP A 232 11.58 21.69 6.82
C ASP A 232 11.17 20.27 6.41
N LEU A 233 12.11 19.45 5.91
CA LEU A 233 11.86 18.10 5.40
C LEU A 233 12.66 17.08 6.20
N LEU A 234 12.16 16.81 7.40
CA LEU A 234 12.80 15.90 8.35
C LEU A 234 12.07 14.56 8.39
N PRO A 235 12.80 13.44 8.57
CA PRO A 235 12.18 12.15 8.76
C PRO A 235 11.50 12.10 10.14
N ALA A 236 10.33 11.48 10.19
CA ALA A 236 9.69 11.15 11.45
C ALA A 236 10.55 10.13 12.22
N ASP A 237 10.76 10.36 13.52
CA ASP A 237 11.60 9.52 14.38
C ASP A 237 11.15 8.05 14.39
N LYS A 238 9.84 7.81 14.24
CA LYS A 238 9.24 6.48 14.15
C LYS A 238 9.69 5.68 12.92
N PHE A 239 10.02 6.37 11.82
CA PHE A 239 10.30 5.75 10.53
C PHE A 239 11.74 5.99 10.04
N ARG A 240 12.58 6.71 10.80
CA ARG A 240 13.98 6.92 10.42
C ARG A 240 14.83 5.65 10.62
N PRO A 241 15.84 5.41 9.77
CA PRO A 241 16.90 4.48 10.09
C PRO A 241 17.78 5.01 11.23
N VAL A 242 18.32 4.07 11.99
CA VAL A 242 19.35 4.27 13.02
C VAL A 242 20.64 3.68 12.48
N LEU A 243 21.70 4.49 12.33
CA LEU A 243 23.01 3.99 11.92
C LEU A 243 23.66 3.21 13.06
N LYS A 244 24.11 1.98 12.78
CA LYS A 244 24.63 1.01 13.75
C LYS A 244 26.14 0.86 13.66
N SER A 245 26.66 0.91 12.45
CA SER A 245 28.10 0.87 12.18
C SER A 245 28.79 2.10 12.79
N PRO A 246 30.02 1.96 13.32
CA PRO A 246 30.75 3.11 13.85
C PRO A 246 31.14 4.06 12.70
N GLY A 247 30.99 5.36 12.91
CA GLY A 247 31.56 6.36 12.01
C GLY A 247 32.96 6.78 12.46
N ASN A 248 33.76 7.27 11.52
CA ASN A 248 35.15 7.67 11.74
C ASN A 248 35.28 9.12 12.26
N LEU A 249 34.24 9.93 12.10
CA LEU A 249 34.16 11.33 12.55
C LEU A 249 33.86 11.42 14.06
N PHE A 250 34.62 12.27 14.77
CA PHE A 250 34.32 12.66 16.15
C PHE A 250 32.92 13.33 16.20
N GLY A 251 31.99 12.78 16.98
CA GLY A 251 30.57 13.21 16.96
C GLY A 251 29.71 12.51 15.90
N SER A 252 30.19 11.42 15.29
CA SER A 252 29.33 10.49 14.54
C SER A 252 28.24 9.96 15.46
N ASN A 253 26.97 10.18 15.08
CA ASN A 253 25.81 9.70 15.79
C ASN A 253 25.02 8.73 14.89
N ASP A 254 23.84 8.35 15.36
CA ASP A 254 22.96 7.37 14.75
C ASP A 254 22.04 7.97 13.67
N TYR A 255 22.23 9.26 13.32
CA TYR A 255 21.31 10.02 12.49
C TYR A 255 21.75 10.15 11.03
N ILE A 256 20.78 9.95 10.13
CA ILE A 256 20.80 10.31 8.72
C ILE A 256 19.39 10.75 8.30
N ASN A 257 19.28 11.75 7.42
CA ASN A 257 18.00 12.18 6.87
C ASN A 257 17.49 11.16 5.83
N ALA A 258 16.82 10.13 6.32
CA ALA A 258 16.21 9.08 5.54
C ALA A 258 14.97 8.54 6.24
N THR A 259 14.06 7.93 5.48
CA THR A 259 12.81 7.36 5.98
C THR A 259 12.59 5.97 5.39
N PHE A 260 12.23 5.00 6.22
CA PHE A 260 11.69 3.73 5.77
C PHE A 260 10.30 3.93 5.19
N ALA A 261 10.10 3.46 3.98
CA ALA A 261 8.79 3.37 3.37
C ALA A 261 8.51 1.92 2.99
N LYS A 262 7.27 1.50 3.18
CA LYS A 262 6.75 0.27 2.60
C LYS A 262 5.68 0.61 1.58
N ASP A 263 5.79 0.00 0.42
CA ASP A 263 4.77 0.09 -0.61
C ASP A 263 3.52 -0.73 -0.26
N ILE A 264 2.60 -0.79 -1.21
CA ILE A 264 1.44 -1.65 -1.13
C ILE A 264 1.87 -3.12 -1.01
N SER A 265 2.85 -3.62 -1.73
CA SER A 265 3.26 -5.03 -1.64
C SER A 265 4.12 -5.40 -0.41
N GLN A 266 4.31 -4.48 0.54
CA GLN A 266 5.22 -4.63 1.69
C GLN A 266 6.71 -4.73 1.33
N ARG A 267 7.07 -4.39 0.09
CA ARG A 267 8.45 -4.15 -0.31
C ARG A 267 8.98 -2.95 0.46
N GLY A 268 10.15 -3.10 1.06
CA GLY A 268 10.82 -2.05 1.83
C GLY A 268 11.65 -1.15 0.91
N PHE A 269 11.55 0.15 1.15
CA PHE A 269 12.32 1.21 0.53
C PHE A 269 12.98 2.06 1.62
N ILE A 270 14.13 2.63 1.30
CA ILE A 270 14.74 3.70 2.09
C ILE A 270 14.81 4.93 1.20
N MET A 271 14.00 5.93 1.51
CA MET A 271 14.01 7.20 0.80
C MET A 271 14.91 8.18 1.56
N THR A 272 15.89 8.77 0.88
CA THR A 272 16.90 9.64 1.48
C THR A 272 17.16 10.84 0.59
N GLN A 273 17.51 11.98 1.20
CA GLN A 273 17.98 13.15 0.46
C GLN A 273 19.24 12.83 -0.37
N THR A 274 19.53 13.65 -1.39
CA THR A 274 20.84 13.59 -2.05
C THR A 274 21.95 13.82 -1.02
N PRO A 275 22.97 12.95 -0.97
CA PRO A 275 24.04 13.06 0.02
C PRO A 275 24.69 14.44 0.02
N LEU A 276 24.91 15.00 1.21
CA LEU A 276 25.79 16.15 1.40
C LEU A 276 27.24 15.65 1.44
N SER A 277 28.20 16.52 1.14
CA SER A 277 29.62 16.19 1.27
C SER A 277 29.99 15.69 2.69
N SER A 278 29.32 16.23 3.70
CA SER A 278 29.46 15.83 5.11
C SER A 278 28.77 14.50 5.48
N THR A 279 27.85 13.99 4.65
CA THR A 279 27.04 12.80 4.98
C THR A 279 27.29 11.62 4.03
N VAL A 280 28.33 11.67 3.18
CA VAL A 280 28.66 10.58 2.25
C VAL A 280 28.98 9.28 3.00
N GLU A 281 29.77 9.37 4.07
CA GLU A 281 30.07 8.20 4.93
C GLU A 281 28.78 7.61 5.52
N ASP A 282 27.87 8.46 5.99
CA ASP A 282 26.60 8.04 6.60
C ASP A 282 25.69 7.29 5.62
N VAL A 283 25.72 7.66 4.33
CA VAL A 283 24.97 6.96 3.27
C VAL A 283 25.53 5.56 3.03
N TRP A 284 26.85 5.40 3.04
CA TRP A 284 27.46 4.07 2.93
C TRP A 284 27.27 3.23 4.19
N ARG A 285 27.27 3.86 5.38
CA ARG A 285 26.86 3.22 6.63
C ARG A 285 25.42 2.73 6.57
N LEU A 286 24.50 3.54 6.04
CA LEU A 286 23.10 3.16 5.83
C LEU A 286 22.99 1.94 4.90
N VAL A 287 23.65 1.97 3.73
CA VAL A 287 23.68 0.88 2.76
C VAL A 287 24.18 -0.42 3.41
N PHE A 288 25.25 -0.33 4.19
CA PHE A 288 25.83 -1.46 4.91
C PHE A 288 24.91 -1.99 6.04
N ASP A 289 24.45 -1.12 6.93
CA ASP A 289 23.68 -1.48 8.14
C ASP A 289 22.31 -2.09 7.86
N TYR A 290 21.77 -1.84 6.65
CA TYR A 290 20.47 -2.33 6.19
C TYR A 290 20.56 -3.23 4.96
N ASN A 291 21.77 -3.68 4.59
CA ASN A 291 22.00 -4.62 3.48
C ASN A 291 21.36 -4.17 2.16
N CYS A 292 21.45 -2.89 1.82
CA CYS A 292 20.90 -2.38 0.57
C CYS A 292 21.73 -2.90 -0.61
N THR A 293 21.05 -3.55 -1.57
CA THR A 293 21.69 -4.13 -2.76
C THR A 293 21.55 -3.25 -4.00
N SER A 294 20.71 -2.22 -3.94
CA SER A 294 20.38 -1.36 -5.08
C SER A 294 20.19 0.07 -4.59
N ILE A 295 20.75 1.03 -5.32
CA ILE A 295 20.59 2.47 -5.09
C ILE A 295 20.04 3.07 -6.37
N LEU A 296 18.90 3.75 -6.27
CA LEU A 296 18.30 4.47 -7.39
C LEU A 296 18.54 5.96 -7.19
N MET A 297 19.32 6.57 -8.08
CA MET A 297 19.54 8.01 -8.11
C MET A 297 18.63 8.62 -9.16
N LEU A 298 17.70 9.47 -8.71
CA LEU A 298 16.71 10.12 -9.58
C LEU A 298 17.17 11.49 -10.11
N ASN A 299 18.39 11.91 -9.75
CA ASN A 299 18.93 13.22 -10.08
C ASN A 299 20.05 13.09 -11.07
N THR A 300 20.16 14.03 -11.99
CA THR A 300 21.34 14.19 -12.82
C THR A 300 22.48 14.79 -12.00
N VAL A 301 23.69 14.30 -12.19
CA VAL A 301 24.89 14.99 -11.72
C VAL A 301 25.22 16.06 -12.77
N ASP A 302 25.11 17.32 -12.39
CA ASP A 302 25.59 18.44 -13.19
C ASP A 302 26.90 18.92 -12.55
N ASP A 303 27.99 18.96 -13.32
CA ASP A 303 29.30 19.42 -12.84
C ASP A 303 29.27 20.89 -12.36
N SER A 304 28.25 21.65 -12.74
CA SER A 304 28.02 23.02 -12.26
C SER A 304 27.20 23.10 -10.96
N ASP A 305 26.57 22.00 -10.53
CA ASP A 305 25.79 21.93 -9.30
C ASP A 305 26.63 21.41 -8.12
N GLU A 306 27.27 22.34 -7.43
CA GLU A 306 28.04 22.06 -6.20
C GLU A 306 27.21 21.43 -5.07
N SER A 307 25.87 21.44 -5.17
CA SER A 307 25.00 20.84 -4.17
C SER A 307 24.93 19.31 -4.27
N VAL A 308 25.28 18.73 -5.42
CA VAL A 308 25.28 17.28 -5.63
C VAL A 308 26.69 16.74 -5.41
N THR A 309 26.85 15.88 -4.41
CA THR A 309 28.13 15.21 -4.16
C THR A 309 28.15 13.83 -4.80
N VAL A 310 29.16 13.56 -5.63
CA VAL A 310 29.44 12.21 -6.12
C VAL A 310 29.90 11.35 -4.95
N TYR A 311 29.11 10.32 -4.63
CA TYR A 311 29.35 9.42 -3.50
C TYR A 311 29.86 8.04 -3.94
N TRP A 312 30.15 7.84 -5.23
CA TRP A 312 30.65 6.58 -5.78
C TRP A 312 31.94 6.77 -6.60
N PRO A 313 32.74 5.71 -6.80
CA PRO A 313 33.93 5.78 -7.65
C PRO A 313 33.58 5.96 -9.13
N ILE A 314 34.16 7.00 -9.74
CA ILE A 314 34.06 7.27 -11.18
C ILE A 314 35.16 6.46 -11.87
N GLY A 315 34.76 5.38 -12.55
CA GLY A 315 35.65 4.57 -13.39
C GLY A 315 35.72 3.09 -13.00
N HIS A 316 35.98 2.24 -13.99
CA HIS A 316 36.08 0.80 -13.80
C HIS A 316 37.24 0.43 -12.85
N ASN A 317 36.94 -0.38 -11.83
CA ASN A 317 37.82 -0.75 -10.72
C ASN A 317 38.35 0.42 -9.87
N ALA A 318 37.80 1.63 -10.03
CA ALA A 318 38.10 2.73 -9.11
C ALA A 318 37.57 2.40 -7.71
N ALA A 319 38.32 2.80 -6.69
CA ALA A 319 37.95 2.61 -5.31
C ALA A 319 38.04 3.93 -4.54
N PHE A 320 37.03 4.22 -3.73
CA PHE A 320 37.04 5.31 -2.76
C PHE A 320 36.69 4.79 -1.38
N SER A 321 37.37 5.33 -0.37
CA SER A 321 37.07 5.05 1.02
C SER A 321 36.37 6.25 1.64
N HIS A 322 35.22 6.00 2.26
CA HIS A 322 34.44 6.94 3.03
C HIS A 322 34.41 6.44 4.47
N GLY A 323 35.29 7.01 5.31
CA GLY A 323 35.51 6.49 6.66
C GLY A 323 35.99 5.04 6.65
N LEU A 324 35.22 4.15 7.28
CA LEU A 324 35.50 2.71 7.32
C LEU A 324 34.99 1.94 6.10
N MET A 325 34.18 2.58 5.25
CA MET A 325 33.56 1.94 4.09
C MET A 325 34.44 2.11 2.86
N THR A 326 34.76 1.02 2.17
CA THR A 326 35.46 1.06 0.87
C THR A 326 34.51 0.63 -0.23
N VAL A 327 34.27 1.51 -1.19
CA VAL A 327 33.39 1.29 -2.33
C VAL A 327 34.26 1.06 -3.56
N ILE A 328 33.99 0.00 -4.31
CA ILE A 328 34.74 -0.36 -5.51
C ILE A 328 33.76 -0.46 -6.67
N CYS A 329 33.94 0.39 -7.69
CA CYS A 329 33.17 0.28 -8.92
C CYS A 329 33.67 -0.93 -9.71
N LYS A 330 32.86 -1.99 -9.81
CA LYS A 330 33.24 -3.22 -10.54
C LYS A 330 32.91 -3.15 -12.03
N LYS A 331 31.84 -2.45 -12.39
CA LYS A 331 31.32 -2.37 -13.75
C LYS A 331 30.51 -1.10 -13.89
N ILE A 332 30.54 -0.51 -15.09
CA ILE A 332 29.68 0.60 -15.50
C ILE A 332 28.99 0.11 -16.78
N ASP A 333 27.66 0.12 -16.76
CA ASP A 333 26.82 -0.15 -17.91
C ASP A 333 26.07 1.14 -18.24
N GLU A 334 26.26 1.67 -19.45
CA GLU A 334 25.55 2.85 -19.93
C GLU A 334 24.33 2.41 -20.75
N SER A 335 23.18 2.98 -20.47
CA SER A 335 21.94 2.73 -21.20
C SER A 335 21.15 4.03 -21.32
N ASP A 336 20.78 4.38 -22.55
CA ASP A 336 19.98 5.56 -22.88
C ASP A 336 18.56 5.51 -22.27
N VAL A 337 18.15 4.36 -21.74
CA VAL A 337 16.81 4.13 -21.19
C VAL A 337 16.62 4.80 -19.82
N PHE A 338 17.70 4.97 -19.05
CA PHE A 338 17.63 5.61 -17.73
C PHE A 338 17.75 7.14 -17.81
N THR A 339 18.05 7.70 -18.99
CA THR A 339 18.15 9.14 -19.25
C THR A 339 16.86 9.70 -19.88
N GLY A 340 15.70 9.32 -19.34
CA GLY A 340 14.42 9.82 -19.82
C GLY A 340 14.32 11.34 -19.68
N ASP A 341 14.18 12.04 -20.81
CA ASP A 341 13.96 13.50 -20.91
C ASP A 341 12.73 14.00 -20.12
N SER A 342 11.83 13.09 -19.74
CA SER A 342 10.56 13.33 -19.06
C SER A 342 10.69 13.82 -17.61
N LEU A 343 11.83 13.58 -16.95
CA LEU A 343 12.06 13.93 -15.53
C LEU A 343 12.76 15.30 -15.32
N LYS A 344 12.94 16.09 -16.40
CA LYS A 344 13.64 17.38 -16.38
C LYS A 344 12.80 18.53 -15.77
N SER A 345 12.20 18.34 -14.60
CA SER A 345 11.60 19.43 -13.82
C SER A 345 12.49 19.85 -12.65
N ASN A 346 12.92 21.12 -12.66
CA ASN A 346 13.50 21.91 -11.56
C ASN A 346 14.36 21.17 -10.52
N ILE A 347 15.68 21.36 -10.61
CA ILE A 347 16.79 20.82 -9.79
C ILE A 347 16.56 20.84 -8.26
N LYS A 348 15.66 21.68 -7.72
CA LYS A 348 15.36 21.71 -6.28
C LYS A 348 14.49 20.55 -5.79
N GLU A 349 13.53 20.07 -6.58
CA GLU A 349 12.57 19.02 -6.16
C GLU A 349 13.19 17.61 -6.17
N LEU A 350 14.22 17.45 -7.00
CA LEU A 350 15.03 16.24 -7.19
C LEU A 350 15.82 15.85 -5.92
N SER A 351 16.29 16.81 -5.11
CA SER A 351 17.31 16.55 -4.08
C SER A 351 16.81 16.22 -2.67
N ASN A 352 15.50 16.31 -2.41
CA ASN A 352 14.94 16.25 -1.05
C ASN A 352 14.60 14.85 -0.54
N GLY A 353 14.63 13.82 -1.39
CA GLY A 353 14.34 12.44 -1.01
C GLY A 353 12.87 12.12 -0.71
N VAL A 354 11.93 13.05 -0.93
CA VAL A 354 10.50 12.86 -0.64
C VAL A 354 9.57 13.23 -1.80
N GLY A 355 10.05 13.99 -2.79
CA GLY A 355 9.34 14.28 -4.04
C GLY A 355 9.38 13.10 -5.00
N LEU A 356 10.38 13.09 -5.90
CA LEU A 356 10.52 12.06 -6.92
C LEU A 356 10.78 10.65 -6.39
N SER A 357 11.43 10.50 -5.24
CA SER A 357 11.56 9.18 -4.58
C SER A 357 10.17 8.61 -4.24
N ALA A 358 9.25 9.45 -3.77
CA ALA A 358 7.88 9.03 -3.50
C ALA A 358 7.07 8.80 -4.78
N VAL A 359 7.32 9.57 -5.86
CA VAL A 359 6.75 9.30 -7.18
C VAL A 359 7.16 7.89 -7.65
N TYR A 360 8.45 7.56 -7.59
CA TYR A 360 8.93 6.22 -7.97
C TYR A 360 8.28 5.11 -7.15
N VAL A 361 8.27 5.23 -5.82
CA VAL A 361 7.62 4.24 -4.93
C VAL A 361 6.14 4.10 -5.26
N THR A 362 5.44 5.22 -5.53
CA THR A 362 4.02 5.23 -5.88
C THR A 362 3.78 4.55 -7.23
N VAL A 363 4.57 4.88 -8.26
CA VAL A 363 4.43 4.30 -9.61
C VAL A 363 4.71 2.80 -9.58
N ILE A 364 5.80 2.34 -8.95
CA ILE A 364 6.10 0.90 -8.82
C ILE A 364 4.98 0.14 -8.12
N SER A 365 4.44 0.72 -7.03
CA SER A 365 3.30 0.13 -6.31
C SER A 365 2.09 -0.07 -7.23
N GLU A 366 1.82 0.92 -8.08
CA GLU A 366 0.68 0.94 -8.97
C GLU A 366 0.88 0.07 -10.22
N LEU A 367 2.10 -0.07 -10.72
CA LEU A 367 2.42 -1.03 -11.79
C LEU A 367 2.12 -2.47 -11.34
N GLU A 368 2.50 -2.83 -10.12
CA GLU A 368 2.15 -4.14 -9.58
C GLU A 368 0.64 -4.33 -9.39
N ARG A 369 -0.07 -3.26 -9.02
CA ARG A 369 -1.54 -3.27 -8.92
C ARG A 369 -2.16 -3.45 -10.30
N ILE A 370 -1.65 -2.77 -11.31
CA ILE A 370 -2.10 -2.92 -12.71
C ILE A 370 -1.98 -4.39 -13.14
N GLU A 371 -0.84 -5.03 -12.89
CA GLU A 371 -0.61 -6.43 -13.25
C GLU A 371 -1.55 -7.40 -12.52
N LYS A 372 -1.78 -7.19 -11.22
CA LYS A 372 -2.56 -8.11 -10.38
C LYS A 372 -4.07 -7.87 -10.43
N GLU A 373 -4.49 -6.61 -10.55
CA GLU A 373 -5.88 -6.17 -10.35
C GLU A 373 -6.49 -5.50 -11.60
N GLY A 374 -5.68 -5.10 -12.58
CA GLY A 374 -6.16 -4.37 -13.76
C GLY A 374 -6.71 -2.98 -13.44
N ALA A 375 -6.26 -2.38 -12.33
CA ALA A 375 -6.75 -1.11 -11.81
C ALA A 375 -5.62 -0.24 -11.23
N VAL A 376 -5.90 1.05 -11.12
CA VAL A 376 -5.01 2.10 -10.61
C VAL A 376 -5.73 2.93 -9.54
N ASP A 377 -5.05 3.24 -8.45
CA ASP A 377 -5.50 4.06 -7.32
C ASP A 377 -4.33 4.82 -6.67
N VAL A 378 -3.78 5.80 -7.41
CA VAL A 378 -2.65 6.67 -7.00
C VAL A 378 -2.93 7.34 -5.66
N PHE A 379 -4.14 7.89 -5.47
CA PHE A 379 -4.53 8.58 -4.24
C PHE A 379 -4.31 7.70 -3.01
N ARG A 380 -4.84 6.47 -3.04
CA ARG A 380 -4.77 5.57 -1.89
C ARG A 380 -3.35 5.10 -1.61
N THR A 381 -2.59 4.82 -2.66
CA THR A 381 -1.19 4.42 -2.54
C THR A 381 -0.36 5.53 -1.91
N LEU A 382 -0.57 6.78 -2.34
CA LEU A 382 0.12 7.92 -1.76
C LEU A 382 -0.39 8.29 -0.35
N HIS A 383 -1.69 8.19 -0.09
CA HIS A 383 -2.27 8.39 1.25
C HIS A 383 -1.63 7.43 2.26
N ARG A 384 -1.42 6.17 1.87
CA ARG A 384 -0.70 5.19 2.68
C ARG A 384 0.78 5.53 2.83
N LEU A 385 1.46 5.94 1.76
CA LEU A 385 2.86 6.33 1.81
C LEU A 385 3.06 7.52 2.77
N ARG A 386 2.15 8.49 2.75
CA ARG A 386 2.18 9.65 3.65
C ARG A 386 2.08 9.31 5.13
N LYS A 387 1.41 8.20 5.51
CA LYS A 387 1.42 7.71 6.90
C LYS A 387 2.82 7.35 7.42
N GLN A 388 3.76 7.06 6.51
CA GLN A 388 5.17 6.74 6.82
C GLN A 388 6.10 7.91 6.51
N CYS A 389 5.79 8.67 5.45
CA CYS A 389 6.57 9.80 4.96
C CYS A 389 5.62 10.99 4.67
N PRO A 390 5.31 11.85 5.66
CA PRO A 390 4.27 12.88 5.54
C PRO A 390 4.42 13.83 4.35
N HIS A 391 5.66 14.06 3.92
CA HIS A 391 6.00 14.93 2.80
C HIS A 391 6.14 14.20 1.45
N ALA A 392 5.73 12.93 1.36
CA ALA A 392 5.74 12.17 0.12
C ALA A 392 4.88 12.86 -0.94
N VAL A 393 5.47 13.14 -2.12
CA VAL A 393 4.88 13.89 -3.24
C VAL A 393 4.37 15.27 -2.76
N GLN A 394 5.20 16.28 -2.89
CA GLN A 394 5.02 17.63 -2.36
C GLN A 394 4.17 18.53 -3.24
N THR A 395 4.17 18.32 -4.56
CA THR A 395 3.50 19.19 -5.51
C THR A 395 2.40 18.48 -6.29
N GLN A 396 1.46 19.26 -6.82
CA GLN A 396 0.42 18.74 -7.71
C GLN A 396 1.04 18.21 -9.03
N ASP A 397 2.18 18.76 -9.45
CA ASP A 397 2.87 18.34 -10.66
C ASP A 397 3.56 16.99 -10.46
N GLU A 398 4.16 16.71 -9.30
CA GLU A 398 4.65 15.37 -8.95
C GLU A 398 3.51 14.34 -8.85
N TYR A 399 2.34 14.76 -8.35
CA TYR A 399 1.14 13.90 -8.32
C TYR A 399 0.63 13.60 -9.73
N LEU A 400 0.64 14.61 -10.62
CA LEU A 400 0.31 14.44 -12.04
C LEU A 400 1.30 13.50 -12.73
N LEU A 401 2.59 13.63 -12.43
CA LEU A 401 3.65 12.80 -12.98
C LEU A 401 3.42 11.32 -12.68
N CYS A 402 2.89 10.97 -11.50
CA CYS A 402 2.50 9.59 -11.18
C CYS A 402 1.50 9.03 -12.22
N TYR A 403 0.47 9.81 -12.58
CA TYR A 403 -0.52 9.39 -13.57
C TYR A 403 0.03 9.36 -15.00
N GLU A 404 0.88 10.33 -15.36
CA GLU A 404 1.51 10.38 -16.68
C GLU A 404 2.39 9.15 -16.89
N LEU A 405 3.27 8.82 -15.95
CA LEU A 405 4.15 7.64 -16.00
C LEU A 405 3.36 6.33 -16.12
N LEU A 406 2.28 6.19 -15.34
CA LEU A 406 1.42 5.00 -15.41
C LEU A 406 0.69 4.89 -16.75
N ARG A 407 0.20 6.01 -17.29
CA ARG A 407 -0.47 6.03 -18.60
C ARG A 407 0.52 5.73 -19.73
N ASP A 408 1.73 6.27 -19.64
CA ASP A 408 2.76 6.09 -20.66
C ASP A 408 3.26 4.64 -20.67
N HIS A 409 3.45 4.02 -19.50
CA HIS A 409 3.71 2.58 -19.38
C HIS A 409 2.58 1.74 -20.00
N LEU A 410 1.32 2.08 -19.73
CA LEU A 410 0.17 1.37 -20.29
C LEU A 410 0.06 1.47 -21.82
N ASN A 411 0.57 2.56 -22.41
CA ASN A 411 0.58 2.80 -23.85
C ASN A 411 1.82 2.19 -24.53
N ASN A 412 2.98 2.20 -23.86
CA ASN A 412 4.26 1.74 -24.37
C ASN A 412 4.96 0.78 -23.38
N PRO A 413 4.41 -0.42 -23.13
CA PRO A 413 4.91 -1.30 -22.08
C PRO A 413 6.36 -1.77 -22.31
N GLU A 414 6.79 -1.91 -23.57
CA GLU A 414 8.15 -2.35 -23.91
C GLU A 414 9.23 -1.31 -23.59
N GLU A 415 8.90 -0.02 -23.67
CA GLU A 415 9.81 1.09 -23.41
C GLU A 415 10.01 1.32 -21.91
N TYR A 416 8.94 1.11 -21.12
CA TYR A 416 8.93 1.34 -19.68
C TYR A 416 9.19 0.09 -18.84
N ALA A 417 9.33 -1.10 -19.46
CA ALA A 417 9.70 -2.34 -18.77
C ALA A 417 11.13 -2.32 -18.19
N VAL A 418 11.98 -1.40 -18.65
CA VAL A 418 13.38 -1.26 -18.24
C VAL A 418 13.58 -0.13 -17.23
N VAL A 419 12.63 0.81 -17.15
CA VAL A 419 12.71 2.02 -16.31
C VAL A 419 12.30 1.74 -14.85
N PHE A 420 11.57 0.65 -14.60
CA PHE A 420 10.87 0.40 -13.34
C PHE A 420 11.17 -0.97 -12.72
#